data_AF-A0A9W7LFM3-F1
#
_entry.id   AF-A0A9W7LFM3-F1
#
_cell.length_a   1.000
_cell.length_b   1.000
_cell.length_c   1.000
_cell.angle_alpha   90.00
_cell.angle_beta   90.00
_cell.angle_gamma   90.00
#
_symmetry.space_group_name_H-M   'P 1'
#
loop_
_entity.id
_entity.type
_entity.pdbx_description
1 polymer ?
#
loop_
_entity_poly.entity_id
_entity_poly.type
_entity_poly.pdbx_seq_one_letter_code
_entity_poly.pdbx_strand_id
1 'polypeptide(L)'
;MSIYLALILLGVASGMNIASCNDNTGFTLVPNMNGFTVYVDEYTLGILDNESESMDEFGTTRTYRECLAHATSEARIRLASRTVNDAVFLNTLQQVPLKISNDGVEHFAYSGKCAQGCVYSFLPERLIRDIANSPDLFIHEYAHVLHLATESSSQSKAQAEAYSKFMADERSLLEITYSQPYIPGSCCFWYAATNKYEFFAVTSQAFFLEGSEQRWDWPTTSALLQSESPAAFNVAESYWGISEEELIAAMSECKVPWFELLSDEQWVAILSGIVALLVITIAFVCYYFSCWKKCFKKASPKDDAKFETNEFL
;
A
#
# COMPACT_ATOMS: atom_id res chain seq x y z
N MET A 1 2.09 30.60 25.08
CA MET A 1 2.88 29.48 24.52
C MET A 1 2.10 28.19 24.73
N SER A 2 1.25 27.82 23.79
CA SER A 2 0.56 26.53 23.79
C SER A 2 -0.07 26.30 22.41
N ILE A 3 -0.15 25.04 22.00
CA ILE A 3 -0.66 24.51 20.71
C ILE A 3 0.38 24.59 19.58
N TYR A 4 1.08 23.48 19.34
CA TYR A 4 1.33 22.82 18.03
C TYR A 4 2.25 21.62 18.30
N LEU A 5 1.69 20.66 19.03
CA LEU A 5 2.20 19.30 19.18
C LEU A 5 1.07 18.42 18.67
N ALA A 6 1.11 18.04 17.40
CA ALA A 6 0.11 17.15 16.83
C ALA A 6 0.66 16.42 15.59
N LEU A 7 1.05 15.17 15.83
CA LEU A 7 0.75 14.01 14.99
C LEU A 7 1.37 13.94 13.60
N ILE A 8 2.65 13.52 13.55
CA ILE A 8 3.12 12.55 12.54
C ILE A 8 3.26 11.22 13.28
N LEU A 9 2.13 10.57 13.55
CA LEU A 9 2.08 9.14 13.83
C LEU A 9 1.55 8.52 12.54
N LEU A 10 2.45 7.89 11.77
CA LEU A 10 2.10 6.94 10.73
C LEU A 10 1.41 5.75 11.39
N GLY A 11 0.12 5.91 11.66
CA GLY A 11 -0.78 4.85 12.06
C GLY A 11 -1.12 4.03 10.83
N VAL A 12 -0.42 2.92 10.62
CA VAL A 12 -1.00 1.76 9.95
C VAL A 12 -1.99 1.12 10.94
N ALA A 13 -3.10 1.80 11.23
CA ALA A 13 -4.25 1.28 11.96
C ALA A 13 -5.36 2.35 12.03
N SER A 14 -6.20 2.43 10.99
CA SER A 14 -7.64 2.78 11.02
C SER A 14 -8.13 2.82 9.58
N GLY A 15 -9.00 1.90 9.19
CA GLY A 15 -9.55 1.80 7.83
C GLY A 15 -10.25 3.07 7.38
N MET A 16 -9.58 3.86 6.55
CA MET A 16 -10.23 4.87 5.71
C MET A 16 -10.86 4.19 4.50
N ASN A 17 -11.97 4.75 4.04
CA ASN A 17 -12.84 4.15 3.03
C ASN A 17 -12.12 4.06 1.67
N ILE A 18 -11.65 2.87 1.34
CA ILE A 18 -11.05 2.45 0.05
C ILE A 18 -11.76 3.03 -1.18
N ALA A 19 -13.07 3.28 -1.08
CA ALA A 19 -13.82 3.94 -2.13
C ALA A 19 -13.20 5.30 -2.51
N SER A 20 -12.70 6.11 -1.56
CA SER A 20 -12.08 7.42 -1.87
C SER A 20 -10.78 7.27 -2.66
N CYS A 21 -9.92 6.34 -2.27
CA CYS A 21 -8.63 6.05 -2.93
C CYS A 21 -8.80 5.70 -4.41
N ASN A 22 -9.86 4.97 -4.76
CA ASN A 22 -10.15 4.60 -6.16
C ASN A 22 -11.19 5.53 -6.84
N ASP A 23 -11.78 6.47 -6.10
CA ASP A 23 -12.78 7.39 -6.64
C ASP A 23 -12.11 8.52 -7.41
N ASN A 24 -12.29 8.52 -8.71
CA ASN A 24 -11.79 9.59 -9.59
C ASN A 24 -12.81 10.71 -9.78
N THR A 25 -13.93 10.69 -9.04
CA THR A 25 -14.92 11.77 -9.06
C THR A 25 -14.26 13.08 -8.65
N GLY A 26 -14.39 14.11 -9.49
CA GLY A 26 -13.75 15.41 -9.27
C GLY A 26 -12.29 15.51 -9.72
N PHE A 27 -11.73 14.43 -10.29
CA PHE A 27 -10.38 14.43 -10.84
C PHE A 27 -10.36 14.37 -12.37
N THR A 28 -9.35 15.01 -12.95
CA THR A 28 -9.07 15.04 -14.38
C THR A 28 -7.77 14.29 -14.67
N LEU A 29 -7.80 13.37 -15.64
CA LEU A 29 -6.60 12.68 -16.12
C LEU A 29 -5.68 13.67 -16.86
N VAL A 30 -4.41 13.72 -16.47
CA VAL A 30 -3.38 14.47 -17.17
C VAL A 30 -2.75 13.58 -18.25
N PRO A 31 -2.87 13.94 -19.54
CA PRO A 31 -2.33 13.10 -20.61
C PRO A 31 -0.80 13.15 -20.68
N ASN A 32 -0.21 12.14 -21.33
CA ASN A 32 1.20 12.07 -21.73
C ASN A 32 2.22 12.05 -20.56
N MET A 33 1.91 11.34 -19.48
CA MET A 33 2.80 11.20 -18.31
C MET A 33 3.69 9.95 -18.36
N ASN A 34 4.33 9.72 -19.52
CA ASN A 34 5.33 8.65 -19.71
C ASN A 34 4.87 7.24 -19.27
N GLY A 35 3.59 6.95 -19.45
CA GLY A 35 2.97 5.66 -19.10
C GLY A 35 2.43 5.58 -17.67
N PHE A 36 2.68 6.59 -16.82
CA PHE A 36 2.01 6.73 -15.53
C PHE A 36 0.60 7.28 -15.68
N THR A 37 -0.28 6.89 -14.77
CA THR A 37 -1.64 7.43 -14.67
C THR A 37 -1.65 8.55 -13.63
N VAL A 38 -1.92 9.78 -14.06
CA VAL A 38 -1.91 10.97 -13.17
C VAL A 38 -3.25 11.68 -13.23
N TYR A 39 -3.88 11.85 -12.07
CA TYR A 39 -5.15 12.53 -11.87
C TYR A 39 -4.94 13.79 -11.03
N VAL A 40 -5.59 14.90 -11.40
CA VAL A 40 -5.53 16.17 -10.67
C VAL A 40 -6.92 16.71 -10.38
N ASP A 41 -7.14 17.35 -9.24
CA ASP A 41 -8.41 18.04 -8.95
C ASP A 41 -8.59 19.33 -9.79
N GLU A 42 -9.76 19.96 -9.68
CA GLU A 42 -10.10 21.18 -10.43
C GLU A 42 -9.12 22.34 -10.15
N TYR A 43 -8.72 22.53 -8.89
CA TYR A 43 -7.77 23.58 -8.52
C TYR A 43 -6.40 23.33 -9.14
N THR A 44 -5.87 22.12 -8.98
CA THR A 44 -4.55 21.73 -9.48
C THR A 44 -4.52 21.80 -11.00
N LEU A 45 -5.60 21.38 -11.66
CA LEU A 45 -5.75 21.54 -13.12
C LEU A 45 -5.62 23.01 -13.54
N GLY A 46 -6.22 23.93 -12.77
CA GLY A 46 -6.18 25.36 -13.03
C GLY A 46 -4.80 26.02 -12.90
N ILE A 47 -3.84 25.36 -12.24
CA ILE A 47 -2.46 25.87 -12.09
C ILE A 47 -1.43 25.12 -12.94
N LEU A 48 -1.78 24.00 -13.59
CA LEU A 48 -0.79 23.16 -14.30
C LEU A 48 -0.01 23.91 -15.38
N ASP A 49 -0.63 24.89 -16.03
CA ASP A 49 -0.01 25.67 -17.11
C ASP A 49 0.63 26.97 -16.62
N ASN A 50 0.62 27.22 -15.30
CA ASN A 50 1.37 28.31 -14.69
C ASN A 50 2.86 27.92 -14.60
N GLU A 51 3.71 28.93 -14.72
CA GLU A 51 5.15 28.80 -14.45
C GLU A 51 5.39 28.42 -12.97
N SER A 52 6.25 27.43 -12.75
CA SER A 52 6.68 27.07 -11.40
C SER A 52 7.58 28.17 -10.84
N GLU A 53 7.36 28.57 -9.58
CA GLU A 53 8.21 29.57 -8.91
C GLU A 53 9.66 29.10 -8.71
N SER A 54 9.93 27.80 -8.86
CA SER A 54 11.27 27.21 -8.85
C SER A 54 11.84 27.05 -10.26
N MET A 55 13.10 27.44 -10.44
CA MET A 55 13.88 26.99 -11.59
C MET A 55 14.20 25.50 -11.44
N ASP A 56 14.21 24.76 -12.55
CA ASP A 56 14.81 23.43 -12.57
C ASP A 56 16.32 23.49 -12.26
N GLU A 57 16.97 22.33 -12.14
CA GLU A 57 18.41 22.24 -11.89
C GLU A 57 19.29 22.93 -12.97
N PHE A 58 18.69 23.31 -14.11
CA PHE A 58 19.34 24.00 -15.23
C PHE A 58 19.01 25.51 -15.29
N GLY A 59 18.33 26.06 -14.29
CA GLY A 59 17.99 27.49 -14.25
C GLY A 59 16.85 27.89 -15.19
N THR A 60 16.06 26.92 -15.67
CA THR A 60 14.93 27.16 -16.57
C THR A 60 13.61 27.07 -15.82
N THR A 61 12.77 28.09 -16.00
CA THR A 61 11.39 28.06 -15.51
C THR A 61 10.57 27.15 -16.43
N ARG A 62 9.87 26.19 -15.84
CA ARG A 62 8.94 25.28 -16.53
C ARG A 62 7.54 25.48 -15.99
N THR A 63 6.53 25.12 -16.76
CA THR A 63 5.18 24.99 -16.21
C THR A 63 5.10 23.80 -15.25
N TYR A 64 4.16 23.81 -14.31
CA TYR A 64 3.92 22.66 -13.43
C TYR A 64 3.63 21.36 -14.21
N ARG A 65 3.00 21.45 -15.38
CA ARG A 65 2.79 20.32 -16.29
C ARG A 65 4.10 19.77 -16.84
N GLU A 66 5.00 20.62 -17.29
CA GLU A 66 6.32 20.22 -17.80
C GLU A 66 7.19 19.63 -16.69
N CYS A 67 7.08 20.16 -15.47
CA CYS A 67 7.68 19.58 -14.27
C CYS A 67 7.22 18.14 -14.02
N LEU A 68 5.91 17.87 -14.05
CA LEU A 68 5.37 16.51 -13.92
C LEU A 68 5.81 15.58 -15.06
N ALA A 69 5.79 16.08 -16.30
CA ALA A 69 6.23 15.31 -17.46
C ALA A 69 7.72 14.95 -17.38
N HIS A 70 8.55 15.88 -16.89
CA HIS A 70 9.97 15.63 -16.67
C HIS A 70 10.20 14.60 -15.58
N ALA A 71 9.61 14.77 -14.40
CA ALA A 71 9.81 13.85 -13.28
C ALA A 71 9.33 12.43 -13.59
N THR A 72 8.19 12.29 -14.28
CA THR A 72 7.71 10.98 -14.75
C THR A 72 8.66 10.38 -15.79
N SER A 73 9.22 11.18 -16.70
CA SER A 73 10.24 10.71 -17.66
C SER A 73 11.50 10.22 -16.96
N GLU A 74 12.05 11.00 -16.04
CA GLU A 74 13.25 10.63 -15.27
C GLU A 74 13.02 9.37 -14.44
N ALA A 75 11.86 9.25 -13.79
CA ALA A 75 11.49 8.04 -13.08
C ALA A 75 11.42 6.82 -14.01
N ARG A 76 10.87 6.95 -15.22
CA ARG A 76 10.87 5.87 -16.22
C ARG A 76 12.27 5.45 -16.64
N ILE A 77 13.15 6.41 -16.90
CA ILE A 77 14.54 6.15 -17.29
C ILE A 77 15.25 5.40 -16.16
N ARG A 78 15.12 5.88 -14.92
CA ARG A 78 15.70 5.25 -13.72
C ARG A 78 15.16 3.84 -13.50
N LEU A 79 13.85 3.63 -13.59
CA LEU A 79 13.23 2.30 -13.46
C LEU A 79 13.73 1.35 -14.55
N ALA A 80 13.77 1.79 -15.81
CA ALA A 80 14.22 0.97 -16.93
C ALA A 80 15.70 0.57 -16.82
N SER A 81 16.54 1.34 -16.12
CA SER A 81 17.96 1.01 -15.96
C SER A 81 18.23 -0.05 -14.88
N ARG A 82 17.30 -0.28 -13.95
CA ARG A 82 17.51 -1.20 -12.81
C ARG A 82 16.47 -2.29 -12.62
N THR A 83 15.39 -2.28 -13.39
CA THR A 83 14.35 -3.32 -13.34
C THR A 83 14.52 -4.35 -14.46
N VAL A 84 14.16 -5.60 -14.19
CA VAL A 84 14.24 -6.67 -15.19
C VAL A 84 13.05 -6.57 -16.14
N ASN A 85 13.31 -6.36 -17.44
CA ASN A 85 12.29 -6.23 -18.49
C ASN A 85 11.17 -5.22 -18.16
N ASP A 86 11.45 -4.22 -17.32
CA ASP A 86 10.47 -3.24 -16.86
C ASP A 86 9.26 -3.84 -16.12
N ALA A 87 9.40 -5.07 -15.60
CA ALA A 87 8.30 -5.85 -15.04
C ALA A 87 7.60 -5.13 -13.87
N VAL A 88 8.37 -4.51 -12.97
CA VAL A 88 7.86 -3.74 -11.83
C VAL A 88 6.96 -2.59 -12.29
N PHE A 89 7.37 -1.86 -13.33
CA PHE A 89 6.58 -0.75 -13.85
C PHE A 89 5.30 -1.26 -14.51
N LEU A 90 5.41 -2.21 -15.44
CA LEU A 90 4.28 -2.68 -16.25
C LEU A 90 3.22 -3.38 -15.41
N ASN A 91 3.63 -4.19 -14.42
CA ASN A 91 2.72 -5.01 -13.62
C ASN A 91 2.24 -4.33 -12.33
N THR A 92 2.98 -3.34 -11.82
CA THR A 92 2.62 -2.65 -10.57
C THR A 92 2.42 -1.16 -10.80
N LEU A 93 3.48 -0.42 -11.11
CA LEU A 93 3.46 1.05 -10.97
C LEU A 93 2.57 1.75 -12.00
N GLN A 94 2.51 1.24 -13.24
CA GLN A 94 1.63 1.78 -14.29
C GLN A 94 0.15 1.70 -13.90
N GLN A 95 -0.22 0.71 -13.08
CA GLN A 95 -1.60 0.47 -12.65
C GLN A 95 -2.00 1.32 -11.45
N VAL A 96 -1.04 2.05 -10.86
CA VAL A 96 -1.24 2.84 -9.64
C VAL A 96 -1.41 4.30 -10.03
N PRO A 97 -2.62 4.88 -9.87
CA PRO A 97 -2.81 6.29 -10.11
C PRO A 97 -2.07 7.17 -9.08
N LEU A 98 -1.34 8.16 -9.58
CA LEU A 98 -0.96 9.35 -8.82
C LEU A 98 -2.16 10.31 -8.82
N LYS A 99 -2.68 10.67 -7.67
CA LYS A 99 -3.70 11.71 -7.49
C LYS A 99 -3.07 12.94 -6.85
N ILE A 100 -3.33 14.12 -7.38
CA ILE A 100 -2.82 15.38 -6.81
C ILE A 100 -4.02 16.27 -6.53
N SER A 101 -4.20 16.64 -5.26
CA SER A 101 -5.30 17.51 -4.82
C SER A 101 -4.83 18.58 -3.85
N ASN A 102 -5.45 19.76 -3.94
CA ASN A 102 -5.31 20.87 -3.01
C ASN A 102 -5.86 20.59 -1.62
N ASP A 103 -6.87 19.73 -1.54
CA ASP A 103 -7.50 19.38 -0.26
C ASP A 103 -6.70 18.31 0.51
N GLY A 104 -5.54 17.91 -0.02
CA GLY A 104 -4.42 17.38 0.76
C GLY A 104 -4.73 16.09 1.50
N VAL A 105 -5.07 15.05 0.76
CA VAL A 105 -5.14 13.66 1.23
C VAL A 105 -4.71 12.83 0.03
N GLU A 106 -3.80 11.87 0.08
CA GLU A 106 -3.50 10.95 -1.04
C GLU A 106 -2.74 11.57 -2.23
N HIS A 107 -1.48 11.16 -2.38
CA HIS A 107 -0.66 11.37 -3.58
C HIS A 107 -0.70 10.16 -4.50
N PHE A 108 -0.65 8.96 -3.94
CA PHE A 108 -0.71 7.71 -4.68
C PHE A 108 -1.82 6.86 -4.10
N ALA A 109 -2.65 6.28 -4.96
CA ALA A 109 -3.66 5.33 -4.56
C ALA A 109 -3.35 3.97 -5.17
N TYR A 110 -3.14 2.97 -4.31
CA TYR A 110 -2.92 1.59 -4.73
C TYR A 110 -4.05 0.69 -4.27
N SER A 111 -4.60 -0.08 -5.21
CA SER A 111 -5.60 -1.10 -4.96
C SER A 111 -5.09 -2.45 -5.44
N GLY A 112 -4.33 -3.14 -4.60
CA GLY A 112 -3.81 -4.48 -4.86
C GLY A 112 -4.72 -5.60 -4.39
N LYS A 113 -4.43 -6.82 -4.86
CA LYS A 113 -5.00 -8.05 -4.30
C LYS A 113 -4.55 -8.32 -2.86
N CYS A 114 -3.40 -7.76 -2.46
CA CYS A 114 -2.69 -8.09 -1.22
C CYS A 114 -2.90 -7.07 -0.11
N ALA A 115 -2.90 -5.81 -0.50
CA ALA A 115 -3.09 -4.67 0.36
C ALA A 115 -3.68 -3.54 -0.49
N GLN A 116 -4.43 -2.69 0.16
CA GLN A 116 -4.98 -1.48 -0.43
C GLN A 116 -4.55 -0.33 0.46
N GLY A 117 -4.14 0.77 -0.15
CA GLY A 117 -3.60 1.88 0.61
C GLY A 117 -3.45 3.12 -0.26
N CYS A 118 -3.56 4.25 0.42
CA CYS A 118 -3.14 5.53 -0.12
C CYS A 118 -1.85 5.96 0.56
N VAL A 119 -0.92 6.50 -0.23
CA VAL A 119 0.30 7.12 0.25
C VAL A 119 0.09 8.62 0.21
N TYR A 120 0.34 9.29 1.33
CA TYR A 120 -0.02 10.69 1.57
C TYR A 120 1.24 11.54 1.62
N SER A 121 1.23 12.70 0.97
CA SER A 121 2.17 13.78 1.29
C SER A 121 1.45 15.14 1.16
N PHE A 122 2.18 16.25 1.27
CA PHE A 122 1.62 17.59 1.48
C PHE A 122 1.45 18.42 0.19
N LEU A 123 0.39 19.25 0.17
CA LEU A 123 0.04 20.37 -0.72
C LEU A 123 0.50 20.30 -2.20
N PRO A 124 -0.41 20.44 -3.18
CA PRO A 124 -0.16 20.11 -4.59
C PRO A 124 0.93 20.97 -5.25
N GLU A 125 0.98 22.28 -4.98
CA GLU A 125 2.04 23.16 -5.52
C GLU A 125 3.42 22.74 -5.01
N ARG A 126 3.49 22.41 -3.71
CA ARG A 126 4.70 21.89 -3.08
C ARG A 126 5.04 20.52 -3.65
N LEU A 127 4.07 19.62 -3.79
CA LEU A 127 4.30 18.30 -4.34
C LEU A 127 4.85 18.37 -5.75
N ILE A 128 4.21 19.13 -6.65
CA ILE A 128 4.65 19.21 -8.04
C ILE A 128 6.05 19.83 -8.10
N ARG A 129 6.31 20.88 -7.32
CA ARG A 129 7.64 21.47 -7.20
C ARG A 129 8.68 20.49 -6.66
N ASP A 130 8.35 19.77 -5.59
CA ASP A 130 9.27 18.86 -4.92
C ASP A 130 9.56 17.64 -5.83
N ILE A 131 8.55 17.11 -6.55
CA ILE A 131 8.73 16.06 -7.57
C ILE A 131 9.54 16.56 -8.78
N ALA A 132 9.36 17.82 -9.19
CA ALA A 132 10.12 18.42 -10.30
C ALA A 132 11.63 18.48 -10.02
N ASN A 133 11.98 18.81 -8.78
CA ASN A 133 13.36 19.01 -8.34
C ASN A 133 13.97 17.74 -7.72
N SER A 134 13.14 16.74 -7.41
CA SER A 134 13.56 15.47 -6.85
C SER A 134 12.72 14.33 -7.45
N PRO A 135 12.99 13.93 -8.70
CA PRO A 135 12.28 12.80 -9.33
C PRO A 135 12.38 11.50 -8.55
N ASP A 136 13.40 11.34 -7.71
CA ASP A 136 13.55 10.26 -6.76
C ASP A 136 12.49 10.26 -5.65
N LEU A 137 11.90 11.41 -5.29
CA LEU A 137 10.71 11.46 -4.44
C LEU A 137 9.55 10.69 -5.10
N PHE A 138 9.43 10.72 -6.43
CA PHE A 138 8.45 9.91 -7.13
C PHE A 138 8.69 8.40 -6.92
N ILE A 139 9.96 7.99 -6.96
CA ILE A 139 10.38 6.60 -6.75
C ILE A 139 10.12 6.16 -5.30
N HIS A 140 10.35 7.04 -4.32
CA HIS A 140 10.05 6.78 -2.90
C HIS A 140 8.61 6.35 -2.69
N GLU A 141 7.67 7.11 -3.23
CA GLU A 141 6.26 6.86 -3.00
C GLU A 141 5.83 5.58 -3.74
N TYR A 142 6.40 5.29 -4.90
CA TYR A 142 6.21 4.00 -5.57
C TYR A 142 6.89 2.82 -4.87
N ALA A 143 7.92 3.05 -4.07
CA ALA A 143 8.49 2.00 -3.24
C ALA A 143 7.49 1.55 -2.17
N HIS A 144 6.76 2.49 -1.55
CA HIS A 144 5.66 2.14 -0.63
C HIS A 144 4.60 1.27 -1.33
N VAL A 145 4.23 1.65 -2.56
CA VAL A 145 3.30 0.88 -3.39
C VAL A 145 3.82 -0.52 -3.70
N LEU A 146 5.07 -0.65 -4.13
CA LEU A 146 5.69 -1.93 -4.45
C LEU A 146 5.78 -2.84 -3.23
N HIS A 147 6.12 -2.28 -2.07
CA HIS A 147 6.14 -3.02 -0.81
C HIS A 147 4.75 -3.54 -0.45
N LEU A 148 3.72 -2.70 -0.51
CA LEU A 148 2.33 -3.12 -0.29
C LEU A 148 1.88 -4.20 -1.29
N ALA A 149 2.30 -4.10 -2.55
CA ALA A 149 1.98 -5.07 -3.58
C ALA A 149 2.59 -6.45 -3.34
N THR A 150 3.71 -6.50 -2.62
CA THR A 150 4.53 -7.70 -2.43
C THR A 150 4.74 -8.02 -0.95
N GLU A 151 3.81 -7.63 -0.07
CA GLU A 151 3.99 -7.73 1.38
C GLU A 151 4.23 -9.18 1.86
N SER A 152 3.67 -10.18 1.17
CA SER A 152 3.83 -11.60 1.46
C SER A 152 5.14 -12.22 0.94
N SER A 153 5.90 -11.49 0.12
CA SER A 153 7.08 -11.98 -0.58
C SER A 153 8.26 -12.27 0.35
N SER A 154 9.29 -12.94 -0.18
CA SER A 154 10.58 -13.10 0.52
C SER A 154 11.30 -11.76 0.69
N GLN A 155 11.14 -10.83 -0.25
CA GLN A 155 11.71 -9.49 -0.22
C GLN A 155 11.20 -8.70 1.00
N SER A 156 9.90 -8.77 1.30
CA SER A 156 9.30 -8.12 2.49
C SER A 156 9.83 -8.68 3.82
N LYS A 157 10.14 -9.98 3.87
CA LYS A 157 10.81 -10.58 5.03
C LYS A 157 12.25 -10.09 5.17
N ALA A 158 13.01 -10.09 4.06
CA ALA A 158 14.38 -9.61 4.02
C ALA A 158 14.50 -8.12 4.43
N GLN A 159 13.54 -7.29 4.03
CA GLN A 159 13.43 -5.89 4.46
C GLN A 159 13.25 -5.76 5.96
N ALA A 160 12.37 -6.56 6.58
CA ALA A 160 12.14 -6.51 8.01
C ALA A 160 13.40 -6.89 8.81
N GLU A 161 14.16 -7.87 8.31
CA GLU A 161 15.45 -8.29 8.88
C GLU A 161 16.52 -7.20 8.71
N ALA A 162 16.65 -6.63 7.51
CA ALA A 162 17.60 -5.56 7.23
C ALA A 162 17.30 -4.29 8.05
N TYR A 163 16.03 -3.92 8.18
CA TYR A 163 15.60 -2.79 9.02
C TYR A 163 15.95 -3.04 10.50
N SER A 164 15.71 -4.26 11.00
CA SER A 164 16.06 -4.62 12.37
C SER A 164 17.57 -4.50 12.63
N LYS A 165 18.38 -4.94 11.67
CA LYS A 165 19.85 -4.80 11.71
C LYS A 165 20.29 -3.34 11.66
N PHE A 166 19.69 -2.55 10.76
CA PHE A 166 19.97 -1.12 10.65
C PHE A 166 19.73 -0.39 11.98
N MET A 167 18.57 -0.65 12.61
CA MET A 167 18.21 -0.02 13.89
C MET A 167 19.07 -0.49 15.07
N ALA A 168 19.59 -1.72 15.03
CA ALA A 168 20.43 -2.28 16.09
C ALA A 168 21.88 -1.80 16.01
N ASP A 169 22.48 -1.84 14.81
CA ASP A 169 23.94 -1.82 14.67
C ASP A 169 24.46 -0.68 13.78
N GLU A 170 23.78 -0.40 12.67
CA GLU A 170 24.31 0.50 11.63
C GLU A 170 24.01 1.97 11.93
N ARG A 171 22.80 2.27 12.44
CA ARG A 171 22.38 3.64 12.76
C ARG A 171 23.37 4.35 13.68
N SER A 172 23.79 3.72 14.78
CA SER A 172 24.71 4.35 15.73
C SER A 172 26.09 4.67 15.14
N LEU A 173 26.58 3.84 14.23
CA LEU A 173 27.85 4.12 13.54
C LEU A 173 27.70 5.31 12.61
N LEU A 174 26.58 5.39 11.89
CA LEU A 174 26.32 6.47 10.95
C LEU A 174 26.01 7.79 11.68
N GLU A 175 25.35 7.77 12.84
CA GLU A 175 25.19 8.94 13.72
C GLU A 175 26.54 9.57 14.07
N ILE A 176 27.56 8.75 14.35
CA ILE A 176 28.93 9.20 14.62
C ILE A 176 29.57 9.76 13.33
N THR A 177 29.50 9.01 12.23
CA THR A 177 30.11 9.38 10.94
C THR A 177 29.60 10.73 10.44
N TYR A 178 28.29 10.95 10.48
CA TYR A 178 27.66 12.16 9.97
C TYR A 178 27.52 13.26 11.02
N SER A 179 27.82 12.98 12.29
CA SER A 179 27.58 13.90 13.41
C SER A 179 26.13 14.40 13.47
N GLN A 180 25.19 13.52 13.08
CA GLN A 180 23.74 13.78 13.08
C GLN A 180 23.09 12.81 14.07
N PRO A 181 22.70 13.23 15.28
CA PRO A 181 22.08 12.32 16.24
C PRO A 181 20.69 11.88 15.76
N TYR A 182 20.34 10.62 16.01
CA TYR A 182 18.98 10.15 15.79
C TYR A 182 18.04 10.73 16.85
N ILE A 183 17.01 11.44 16.41
CA ILE A 183 15.96 11.96 17.27
C ILE A 183 14.66 11.25 16.88
N PRO A 184 14.12 10.36 17.74
CA PRO A 184 12.86 9.67 17.46
C PRO A 184 11.74 10.64 17.12
N GLY A 185 11.04 10.41 16.00
CA GLY A 185 9.95 11.26 15.52
C GLY A 185 10.38 12.52 14.74
N SER A 186 11.68 12.74 14.55
CA SER A 186 12.18 13.76 13.60
C SER A 186 12.11 13.23 12.16
N CYS A 187 11.58 14.03 11.24
CA CYS A 187 11.49 13.69 9.81
C CYS A 187 12.77 14.05 9.02
N CYS A 188 13.87 14.35 9.71
CA CYS A 188 15.08 14.87 9.09
C CYS A 188 16.00 13.73 8.58
N PHE A 189 17.32 13.91 8.68
CA PHE A 189 18.38 13.03 8.14
C PHE A 189 18.15 11.50 8.28
N TRP A 190 17.45 11.09 9.34
CA TRP A 190 17.16 9.69 9.68
C TRP A 190 15.75 9.22 9.30
N TYR A 191 15.18 9.74 8.22
CA TYR A 191 13.82 9.38 7.83
C TYR A 191 13.65 7.86 7.58
N ALA A 192 14.70 7.19 7.08
CA ALA A 192 14.75 5.73 6.97
C ALA A 192 14.59 4.98 8.31
N ALA A 193 14.82 5.63 9.46
CA ALA A 193 14.69 5.06 10.79
C ALA A 193 13.27 5.22 11.40
N THR A 194 12.32 5.80 10.66
CA THR A 194 10.96 6.01 11.16
C THR A 194 10.20 4.69 11.28
N ASN A 195 10.26 3.84 10.26
CA ASN A 195 9.70 2.50 10.25
C ASN A 195 10.27 1.70 9.06
N LYS A 196 9.95 0.40 8.96
CA LYS A 196 10.43 -0.45 7.86
C LYS A 196 9.95 0.00 6.46
N TYR A 197 8.80 0.66 6.37
CA TYR A 197 8.23 1.15 5.10
C TYR A 197 9.08 2.32 4.58
N GLU A 198 9.31 3.31 5.43
CA GLU A 198 10.19 4.45 5.13
C GLU A 198 11.63 4.02 4.89
N PHE A 199 12.11 3.01 5.62
CA PHE A 199 13.42 2.41 5.35
C PHE A 199 13.54 1.94 3.91
N PHE A 200 12.57 1.20 3.39
CA PHE A 200 12.60 0.74 2.00
C PHE A 200 12.43 1.89 1.01
N ALA A 201 11.56 2.86 1.30
CA ALA A 201 11.33 3.97 0.41
C ALA A 201 12.54 4.92 0.28
N VAL A 202 13.18 5.28 1.40
CA VAL A 202 14.40 6.10 1.40
C VAL A 202 15.60 5.34 0.79
N THR A 203 15.74 4.05 1.08
CA THR A 203 16.82 3.25 0.46
C THR A 203 16.60 3.04 -1.04
N SER A 204 15.34 2.97 -1.49
CA SER A 204 14.99 2.98 -2.92
C SER A 204 15.36 4.31 -3.57
N GLN A 205 15.08 5.45 -2.93
CA GLN A 205 15.54 6.75 -3.45
C GLN A 205 17.04 6.73 -3.73
N ALA A 206 17.84 6.38 -2.72
CA ALA A 206 19.29 6.33 -2.86
C ALA A 206 19.74 5.31 -3.90
N PHE A 207 19.11 4.13 -3.97
CA PHE A 207 19.44 3.11 -4.95
C PHE A 207 19.35 3.60 -6.41
N PHE A 208 18.40 4.49 -6.72
CA PHE A 208 18.27 5.09 -8.05
C PHE A 208 19.02 6.42 -8.23
N LEU A 209 19.69 6.93 -7.19
CA LEU A 209 20.55 8.11 -7.27
C LEU A 209 21.98 7.70 -7.63
N GLU A 210 22.42 8.10 -8.81
CA GLU A 210 23.78 7.89 -9.31
C GLU A 210 24.62 9.18 -9.22
N GLY A 211 25.92 9.05 -8.92
CA GLY A 211 26.86 10.18 -9.03
C GLY A 211 26.94 11.09 -7.80
N SER A 212 27.00 12.41 -8.04
CA SER A 212 27.25 13.46 -7.03
C SER A 212 25.98 14.16 -6.55
N GLU A 213 24.79 13.65 -6.90
CA GLU A 213 23.52 14.13 -6.37
C GLU A 213 23.53 13.93 -4.84
N GLN A 214 23.72 15.03 -4.09
CA GLN A 214 23.76 15.01 -2.64
C GLN A 214 22.43 15.45 -2.09
N ARG A 215 21.84 14.62 -1.23
CA ARG A 215 20.69 14.98 -0.42
C ARG A 215 21.09 15.30 1.01
N TRP A 216 20.14 15.89 1.73
CA TRP A 216 20.27 16.24 3.14
C TRP A 216 19.92 15.07 4.07
N ASP A 217 19.52 13.91 3.55
CA ASP A 217 19.17 12.71 4.29
C ASP A 217 20.00 11.49 3.89
N TRP A 218 20.08 10.54 4.81
CA TRP A 218 20.83 9.31 4.61
C TRP A 218 19.90 8.15 4.18
N PRO A 219 20.36 7.27 3.27
CA PRO A 219 21.57 7.38 2.44
C PRO A 219 21.38 8.34 1.25
N THR A 220 22.46 9.00 0.79
CA THR A 220 22.37 10.03 -0.26
C THR A 220 22.53 9.49 -1.69
N THR A 221 23.24 8.37 -1.88
CA THR A 221 23.51 7.79 -3.21
C THR A 221 23.55 6.26 -3.16
N SER A 222 23.45 5.63 -4.32
CA SER A 222 23.52 4.17 -4.46
C SER A 222 24.85 3.61 -3.96
N ALA A 223 25.96 4.32 -4.19
CA ALA A 223 27.29 3.89 -3.78
C ALA A 223 27.47 3.98 -2.25
N LEU A 224 26.99 5.07 -1.64
CA LEU A 224 27.03 5.22 -0.19
C LEU A 224 26.14 4.18 0.49
N LEU A 225 24.90 3.99 0.00
CA LEU A 225 24.01 2.93 0.45
C LEU A 225 24.71 1.55 0.42
N GLN A 226 25.35 1.20 -0.69
CA GLN A 226 26.07 -0.08 -0.82
C GLN A 226 27.21 -0.22 0.21
N SER A 227 27.95 0.86 0.47
CA SER A 227 29.10 0.83 1.38
C SER A 227 28.73 0.87 2.86
N GLU A 228 27.67 1.61 3.20
CA GLU A 228 27.29 1.94 4.59
C GLU A 228 26.23 0.99 5.13
N SER A 229 25.35 0.49 4.27
CA SER A 229 24.36 -0.54 4.60
C SER A 229 24.19 -1.52 3.44
N PRO A 230 25.13 -2.47 3.25
CA PRO A 230 25.02 -3.50 2.22
C PRO A 230 23.71 -4.30 2.31
N ALA A 231 23.16 -4.47 3.51
CA ALA A 231 21.88 -5.14 3.72
C ALA A 231 20.72 -4.32 3.13
N ALA A 232 20.67 -3.01 3.37
CA ALA A 232 19.67 -2.13 2.79
C ALA A 232 19.80 -2.05 1.26
N PHE A 233 21.03 -1.99 0.74
CA PHE A 233 21.30 -2.03 -0.70
C PHE A 233 20.72 -3.30 -1.34
N ASN A 234 21.02 -4.48 -0.77
CA ASN A 234 20.53 -5.75 -1.29
C ASN A 234 19.00 -5.85 -1.23
N VAL A 235 18.36 -5.25 -0.22
CA VAL A 235 16.89 -5.16 -0.16
C VAL A 235 16.37 -4.35 -1.34
N ALA A 236 16.89 -3.14 -1.57
CA ALA A 236 16.49 -2.32 -2.71
C ALA A 236 16.69 -3.07 -4.04
N GLU A 237 17.88 -3.63 -4.25
CA GLU A 237 18.19 -4.44 -5.43
C GLU A 237 17.22 -5.62 -5.62
N SER A 238 16.88 -6.34 -4.55
CA SER A 238 15.99 -7.51 -4.62
C SER A 238 14.53 -7.16 -4.96
N TYR A 239 14.05 -6.01 -4.49
CA TYR A 239 12.70 -5.55 -4.80
C TYR A 239 12.59 -5.05 -6.24
N TRP A 240 13.54 -4.22 -6.66
CA TRP A 240 13.53 -3.62 -7.99
C TRP A 240 13.97 -4.61 -9.08
N GLY A 241 14.76 -5.61 -8.72
CA GLY A 241 15.18 -6.73 -9.57
C GLY A 241 14.28 -7.96 -9.53
N ILE A 242 13.11 -7.89 -8.87
CA ILE A 242 12.14 -9.00 -8.82
C ILE A 242 11.72 -9.41 -10.24
N SER A 243 11.64 -10.71 -10.51
CA SER A 243 11.18 -11.20 -11.82
C SER A 243 9.67 -10.98 -11.98
N GLU A 244 9.19 -10.96 -13.22
CA GLU A 244 7.75 -10.87 -13.49
C GLU A 244 6.98 -12.04 -12.85
N GLU A 245 7.53 -13.25 -12.93
CA GLU A 245 6.92 -14.45 -12.34
C GLU A 245 6.84 -14.34 -10.81
N GLU A 246 7.92 -13.89 -10.16
CA GLU A 246 7.96 -13.69 -8.71
C GLU A 246 7.01 -12.57 -8.26
N LEU A 247 6.92 -11.49 -9.03
CA LEU A 247 6.02 -10.37 -8.77
C LEU A 247 4.55 -10.82 -8.87
N ILE A 248 4.19 -11.52 -9.95
CA ILE A 248 2.85 -12.09 -10.13
C ILE A 248 2.54 -13.09 -9.01
N ALA A 249 3.51 -13.95 -8.66
CA ALA A 249 3.35 -14.91 -7.57
C ALA A 249 3.08 -14.19 -6.24
N ALA A 250 3.91 -13.20 -5.87
CA ALA A 250 3.74 -12.39 -4.66
C ALA A 250 2.36 -11.72 -4.61
N MET A 251 1.91 -11.15 -5.74
CA MET A 251 0.59 -10.53 -5.85
C MET A 251 -0.59 -11.54 -5.82
N SER A 252 -0.32 -12.82 -6.12
CA SER A 252 -1.34 -13.87 -6.20
C SER A 252 -1.45 -14.72 -4.93
N GLU A 253 -0.37 -14.88 -4.17
CA GLU A 253 -0.29 -15.66 -2.93
C GLU A 253 -0.99 -14.99 -1.74
N CYS A 254 -1.59 -13.84 -1.99
CA CYS A 254 -2.32 -13.07 -1.01
C CYS A 254 -3.63 -13.78 -0.64
N LYS A 255 -3.53 -14.56 0.43
CA LYS A 255 -4.67 -14.99 1.22
C LYS A 255 -5.24 -13.77 1.95
N VAL A 256 -5.82 -12.81 1.24
CA VAL A 256 -6.81 -11.95 1.86
C VAL A 256 -7.95 -12.89 2.21
N PRO A 257 -8.26 -13.11 3.49
CA PRO A 257 -9.40 -13.92 3.84
C PRO A 257 -10.60 -13.28 3.14
N TRP A 258 -11.34 -14.04 2.34
CA TRP A 258 -12.43 -13.53 1.49
C TRP A 258 -13.44 -12.66 2.25
N PHE A 259 -13.49 -12.79 3.58
CA PHE A 259 -14.32 -12.00 4.47
C PHE A 259 -13.85 -10.53 4.62
N GLU A 260 -12.56 -10.22 4.44
CA GLU A 260 -12.04 -8.84 4.49
C GLU A 260 -12.29 -8.04 3.21
N LEU A 261 -12.74 -8.69 2.13
CA LEU A 261 -13.07 -8.05 0.85
C LEU A 261 -14.53 -7.58 0.74
N LEU A 262 -15.35 -7.84 1.75
CA LEU A 262 -16.77 -7.50 1.74
C LEU A 262 -16.97 -6.07 2.25
N SER A 263 -17.72 -5.25 1.51
CA SER A 263 -18.20 -3.97 2.04
C SER A 263 -19.14 -4.18 3.22
N ASP A 264 -19.31 -3.15 4.07
CA ASP A 264 -20.27 -3.20 5.19
C ASP A 264 -21.68 -3.60 4.74
N GLU A 265 -22.09 -3.17 3.56
CA GLU A 265 -23.39 -3.53 2.96
C GLU A 265 -23.45 -5.01 2.56
N GLN A 266 -22.37 -5.55 2.00
CA GLN A 266 -22.26 -6.97 1.66
C GLN A 266 -22.23 -7.83 2.93
N TRP A 267 -21.58 -7.36 3.99
CA TRP A 267 -21.61 -7.98 5.32
C TRP A 267 -23.01 -8.05 5.90
N VAL A 268 -23.74 -6.93 5.89
CA VAL A 268 -25.13 -6.88 6.36
C VAL A 268 -26.01 -7.83 5.55
N ALA A 269 -25.84 -7.91 4.23
CA ALA A 269 -26.59 -8.83 3.37
C ALA A 269 -26.31 -10.30 3.70
N ILE A 270 -25.03 -10.67 3.88
CA ILE A 270 -24.62 -12.04 4.23
C ILE A 270 -25.14 -12.43 5.61
N LEU A 271 -24.98 -11.55 6.61
CA LEU A 271 -25.48 -11.80 7.97
C LEU A 271 -27.00 -11.94 7.99
N SER A 272 -27.71 -11.10 7.23
CA SER A 272 -29.17 -11.19 7.09
C SER A 272 -29.59 -12.51 6.44
N GLY A 273 -28.85 -12.98 5.43
CA GLY A 273 -29.07 -14.29 4.81
C GLY A 273 -28.87 -15.45 5.78
N ILE A 274 -27.80 -15.42 6.58
CA ILE A 274 -27.51 -16.44 7.61
C ILE A 274 -28.62 -16.49 8.66
N VAL A 275 -29.06 -15.33 9.15
CA VAL A 275 -30.15 -15.23 10.14
C VAL A 275 -31.46 -15.76 9.56
N ALA A 276 -31.79 -15.42 8.31
CA ALA A 276 -32.98 -15.95 7.65
C ALA A 276 -32.95 -17.48 7.53
N LEU A 277 -31.79 -18.05 7.16
CA LEU A 277 -31.60 -19.50 7.05
C LEU A 277 -31.76 -20.20 8.41
N LEU A 278 -31.23 -19.61 9.47
CA LEU A 278 -31.37 -20.11 10.85
C LEU A 278 -32.84 -20.11 11.29
N VAL A 279 -33.57 -19.02 11.03
CA VAL A 279 -35.00 -18.91 11.35
C VAL A 279 -35.82 -19.98 10.62
N ILE A 280 -35.56 -20.17 9.31
CA ILE A 280 -36.22 -21.21 8.52
C ILE A 280 -35.93 -22.61 9.09
N THR A 281 -34.67 -22.87 9.44
CA THR A 281 -34.24 -24.15 10.00
C THR A 281 -34.94 -24.43 11.34
N ILE A 282 -34.99 -23.44 12.23
CA ILE A 282 -35.69 -23.55 13.52
C ILE A 282 -37.19 -23.78 13.30
N ALA A 283 -37.83 -23.03 12.40
CA ALA A 283 -39.24 -23.21 12.08
C ALA A 283 -39.54 -24.61 11.54
N PHE A 284 -38.67 -25.16 10.68
CA PHE A 284 -38.80 -26.50 10.13
C PHE A 284 -38.66 -27.57 11.22
N VAL A 285 -37.68 -27.42 12.12
CA VAL A 285 -37.51 -28.31 13.28
C VAL A 285 -38.74 -28.25 14.19
N CYS A 286 -39.23 -27.06 14.54
CA CYS A 286 -40.43 -26.88 15.36
C CYS A 286 -41.69 -27.49 14.72
N TYR A 287 -41.85 -27.33 13.40
CA TYR A 287 -42.93 -27.94 12.63
C TYR A 287 -42.83 -29.47 12.69
N TYR A 288 -41.65 -30.03 12.42
CA TYR A 288 -41.41 -31.46 12.46
C TYR A 288 -41.72 -32.06 13.84
N PHE A 289 -41.24 -31.43 14.91
CA PHE A 289 -41.53 -31.85 16.29
C PHE A 289 -43.03 -31.75 16.64
N SER A 290 -43.73 -30.73 16.13
CA SER A 290 -45.18 -30.55 16.35
C SER A 290 -46.00 -31.62 15.62
N CYS A 291 -45.63 -31.97 14.39
CA CYS A 291 -46.22 -33.07 13.64
C CYS A 291 -45.94 -34.42 14.31
N TRP A 292 -44.71 -34.64 14.77
CA TRP A 292 -44.33 -35.86 15.50
C TRP A 292 -45.17 -36.05 16.77
N LYS A 293 -45.34 -35.00 17.59
CA LYS A 293 -46.22 -35.04 18.79
C LYS A 293 -47.68 -35.33 18.45
N LYS A 294 -48.22 -34.81 17.33
CA LYS A 294 -49.60 -35.09 16.89
C LYS A 294 -49.78 -36.52 16.40
N CYS A 295 -48.80 -37.08 15.70
CA CYS A 295 -48.84 -38.47 15.24
C CYS A 295 -48.76 -39.46 16.42
N PHE A 296 -47.95 -39.18 17.44
CA PHE A 296 -47.82 -40.06 18.61
C PHE A 296 -48.96 -39.94 19.64
N LYS A 297 -49.71 -38.83 19.68
CA LYS A 297 -50.92 -38.72 20.53
C LYS A 297 -52.09 -39.60 20.09
N LYS A 298 -52.06 -40.17 18.87
CA LYS A 298 -53.08 -41.12 18.39
C LYS A 298 -52.75 -42.59 18.66
N ALA A 299 -51.53 -42.91 19.08
CA ALA A 299 -51.20 -44.23 19.61
C ALA A 299 -51.54 -44.28 21.11
N SER A 300 -52.84 -44.25 21.43
CA SER A 300 -53.29 -44.69 22.74
C SER A 300 -53.06 -46.21 22.80
N PRO A 301 -52.32 -46.74 23.78
CA PRO A 301 -52.19 -48.18 23.95
C PRO A 301 -53.52 -48.69 24.49
N LYS A 302 -54.38 -49.17 23.59
CA LYS A 302 -55.59 -49.92 23.96
C LYS A 302 -55.73 -51.26 23.26
N ASP A 303 -54.75 -51.66 22.47
CA ASP A 303 -54.72 -53.01 21.92
C ASP A 303 -53.53 -53.76 22.53
N ASP A 304 -53.84 -54.43 23.64
CA ASP A 304 -53.07 -55.53 24.22
C ASP A 304 -52.95 -56.66 23.18
N ALA A 305 -52.01 -56.52 22.24
CA ALA A 305 -51.57 -57.64 21.43
C ALA A 305 -50.55 -58.44 22.24
N LYS A 306 -51.03 -59.52 22.87
CA LYS A 306 -50.23 -60.62 23.40
C LYS A 306 -49.20 -61.03 22.35
N PHE A 307 -47.92 -60.77 22.61
CA PHE A 307 -46.84 -61.42 21.88
C PHE A 307 -46.70 -62.84 22.43
N GLU A 308 -47.23 -63.81 21.68
CA GLU A 308 -46.82 -65.20 21.80
C GLU A 308 -45.36 -65.30 21.34
N THR A 309 -44.51 -65.74 22.25
CA THR A 309 -43.13 -66.14 21.97
C THR A 309 -43.17 -67.43 21.16
N ASN A 310 -42.93 -67.34 19.85
CA ASN A 310 -42.47 -68.50 19.09
C ASN A 310 -40.95 -68.46 19.04
N GLU A 311 -40.36 -69.33 19.86
CA GLU A 311 -39.07 -69.97 19.58
C GLU A 311 -39.13 -70.61 18.19
N PHE A 312 -38.12 -70.40 17.34
CA PHE A 312 -37.50 -71.46 16.53
C PHE A 312 -36.28 -70.87 15.78
N LEU A 313 -35.10 -71.38 16.17
CA LEU A 313 -33.82 -71.53 15.48
C LEU A 313 -33.19 -70.32 14.75
#